data_AF-A0A016TIK8-F1
#
_entry.id   AF-A0A016TIK8-F1
#
_cell.length_a   1.000
_cell.length_b   1.000
_cell.length_c   1.000
_cell.angle_alpha   90.00
_cell.angle_beta   90.00
_cell.angle_gamma   90.00
#
_symmetry.space_group_name_H-M   'P 1'
#
loop_
_entity.id
_entity.type
_entity.pdbx_description
1 polymer ?
#
loop_
_entity_poly.entity_id
_entity_poly.type
_entity_poly.pdbx_seq_one_letter_code
_entity_poly.pdbx_strand_id
1 'polypeptide(L)'
;MHIFQNFKAAIINLFLKDCYQNYDCYHIQGGYKGYGLGAVVEIFCGILAGAHWGPNVRKWMNATSYADLGQCFVAVDPEAFAPGFFERMQELINTLRSLPPYDGKLNVLVAGDPEDKHVKLVKELGGIPYHPNQIKNCDVLSEKLNVKKVKVAKEY
;
A
#
# COMPACT_ATOMS: atom_id res chain seq x y z
N MET A 1 11.07 17.23 10.66
CA MET A 1 11.46 15.85 10.30
C MET A 1 10.35 14.85 10.67
N HIS A 2 9.12 15.07 10.20
CA HIS A 2 7.93 14.24 10.53
C HIS A 2 7.18 13.71 9.29
N ILE A 3 7.72 13.90 8.07
CA ILE A 3 7.04 13.59 6.80
C ILE A 3 7.18 12.10 6.39
N PHE A 4 8.03 11.33 7.08
CA PHE A 4 8.34 9.94 6.67
C PHE A 4 7.33 8.86 7.12
N GLN A 5 6.25 9.19 7.85
CA GLN A 5 5.44 8.13 8.47
C GLN A 5 4.37 7.47 7.59
N ASN A 6 4.08 7.96 6.38
CA ASN A 6 3.00 7.40 5.54
C ASN A 6 3.44 6.88 4.17
N PHE A 7 4.75 6.68 3.93
CA PHE A 7 5.18 5.84 2.80
C PHE A 7 5.08 4.37 3.22
N LYS A 8 3.90 3.78 3.09
CA LYS A 8 3.79 2.32 3.02
C LYS A 8 4.39 1.87 1.69
N ALA A 9 5.71 1.71 1.67
CA ALA A 9 6.39 0.88 0.67
C ALA A 9 6.08 -0.59 1.01
N ALA A 10 4.97 -1.09 0.51
CA ALA A 10 4.68 -2.51 0.48
C ALA A 10 3.70 -2.80 -0.65
N ILE A 11 4.08 -3.76 -1.50
CA ILE A 11 3.33 -4.28 -2.65
C ILE A 11 3.40 -3.39 -3.89
N ILE A 12 4.59 -3.24 -4.47
CA ILE A 12 4.73 -2.70 -5.82
C ILE A 12 5.19 -3.79 -6.83
N ASN A 13 5.88 -4.84 -6.37
CA ASN A 13 6.37 -5.92 -7.24
C ASN A 13 5.40 -7.08 -7.55
N LEU A 14 4.13 -6.99 -7.12
CA LEU A 14 3.12 -8.01 -7.48
C LEU A 14 2.27 -7.64 -8.70
N PHE A 15 2.25 -6.37 -9.12
CA PHE A 15 1.30 -5.89 -10.14
C PHE A 15 1.55 -6.48 -11.53
N LEU A 16 2.80 -6.61 -11.98
CA LEU A 16 3.11 -7.17 -13.30
C LEU A 16 3.24 -8.69 -13.32
N LYS A 17 3.41 -9.30 -12.16
CA LYS A 17 3.60 -10.73 -12.05
C LYS A 17 2.34 -11.51 -12.45
N ASP A 18 1.16 -11.01 -12.07
CA ASP A 18 -0.11 -11.62 -12.47
C ASP A 18 -0.34 -11.54 -13.99
N CYS A 19 0.12 -10.47 -14.64
CA CYS A 19 0.09 -10.34 -16.10
C CYS A 19 1.00 -11.35 -16.81
N TYR A 20 2.18 -11.63 -16.25
CA TYR A 20 3.12 -12.61 -16.83
C TYR A 20 2.71 -14.06 -16.59
N GLN A 21 2.06 -14.38 -15.46
CA GLN A 21 1.81 -15.76 -15.06
C GLN A 21 0.45 -16.34 -15.47
N ASN A 22 -0.56 -15.50 -15.73
CA ASN A 22 -1.91 -15.99 -16.07
C ASN A 22 -2.33 -15.71 -17.52
N TYR A 23 -1.51 -15.05 -18.36
CA TYR A 23 -1.93 -14.52 -19.67
C TYR A 23 -3.18 -13.61 -19.63
N ASP A 24 -3.69 -13.30 -18.44
CA ASP A 24 -4.79 -12.37 -18.19
C ASP A 24 -4.20 -10.97 -17.93
N CYS A 25 -3.82 -10.32 -19.01
CA CYS A 25 -3.38 -8.92 -19.03
C CYS A 25 -4.53 -7.92 -18.73
N TYR A 26 -5.74 -8.42 -18.46
CA TYR A 26 -6.99 -7.68 -18.64
C TYR A 26 -7.42 -6.81 -17.45
N HIS A 27 -6.66 -6.76 -16.35
CA HIS A 27 -7.06 -5.98 -15.17
C HIS A 27 -5.93 -5.18 -14.51
N ILE A 28 -4.97 -4.69 -15.28
CA ILE A 28 -4.21 -3.52 -14.81
C ILE A 28 -5.16 -2.33 -14.90
N GLN A 29 -5.52 -1.72 -13.76
CA GLN A 29 -6.41 -0.56 -13.70
C GLN A 29 -5.99 0.48 -14.77
N GLY A 30 -6.82 0.70 -15.79
CA GLY A 30 -6.56 1.66 -16.86
C GLY A 30 -5.84 1.14 -18.12
N GLY A 31 -5.77 -0.17 -18.35
CA GLY A 31 -5.31 -0.76 -19.63
C GLY A 31 -3.84 -0.45 -19.94
N TYR A 32 -3.55 0.07 -21.15
CA TYR A 32 -2.17 0.37 -21.56
C TYR A 32 -1.48 1.44 -20.67
N LYS A 33 -2.25 2.33 -20.03
CA LYS A 33 -1.71 3.31 -19.08
C LYS A 33 -1.29 2.65 -17.76
N GLY A 34 -2.11 1.72 -17.27
CA GLY A 34 -1.78 0.91 -16.11
C GLY A 34 -0.55 0.05 -16.37
N TYR A 35 -0.46 -0.56 -17.56
CA TYR A 35 0.72 -1.32 -17.99
C TYR A 35 1.99 -0.45 -17.97
N GLY A 36 1.92 0.75 -18.53
CA GLY A 36 3.04 1.70 -18.50
C GLY A 36 3.48 2.07 -17.08
N LEU A 37 2.53 2.34 -16.18
CA LEU A 37 2.85 2.63 -14.77
C LEU A 37 3.47 1.42 -14.05
N GLY A 38 2.98 0.21 -14.32
CA GLY A 38 3.58 -1.03 -13.82
C GLY A 38 5.00 -1.23 -14.35
N ALA A 39 5.25 -0.93 -15.62
CA ALA A 39 6.59 -1.06 -16.21
C ALA A 39 7.60 -0.09 -15.60
N VAL A 40 7.18 1.16 -15.32
CA VAL A 40 8.04 2.15 -14.64
C VAL A 40 8.48 1.64 -13.27
N VAL A 41 7.54 1.09 -12.50
CA VAL A 41 7.81 0.42 -11.22
C VAL A 41 8.87 -0.68 -11.37
N GLU A 42 8.72 -1.57 -12.36
CA GLU A 42 9.62 -2.71 -12.57
C GLU A 42 11.04 -2.25 -12.92
N ILE A 43 11.14 -1.18 -13.71
CA ILE A 43 12.43 -0.59 -14.08
C ILE A 43 13.14 -0.03 -12.84
N PHE A 44 12.42 0.68 -11.97
CA PHE A 44 13.00 1.25 -10.75
C PHE A 44 13.32 0.20 -9.68
N CYS A 45 12.43 -0.77 -9.47
CA CYS A 45 12.53 -1.72 -8.37
C CYS A 45 13.24 -3.03 -8.77
N GLY A 46 13.13 -3.48 -10.01
CA GLY A 46 13.80 -4.68 -10.52
C GLY A 46 15.14 -4.31 -11.15
N ILE A 47 15.08 -3.69 -12.32
CA ILE A 47 16.24 -3.48 -13.18
C ILE A 47 17.30 -2.57 -12.54
N LEU A 48 16.91 -1.38 -12.08
CA LEU A 48 17.85 -0.42 -11.49
C LEU A 48 18.41 -0.89 -10.13
N ALA A 49 17.63 -1.66 -9.38
CA ALA A 49 18.09 -2.24 -8.12
C ALA A 49 18.95 -3.50 -8.29
N GLY A 50 19.07 -4.02 -9.52
CA GLY A 50 19.75 -5.29 -9.80
C GLY A 50 19.02 -6.53 -9.25
N ALA A 51 17.73 -6.40 -8.96
CA ALA A 51 16.90 -7.46 -8.41
C ALA A 51 16.20 -8.28 -9.51
N HIS A 52 15.64 -9.42 -9.14
CA HIS A 52 14.77 -10.18 -10.02
C HIS A 52 13.55 -9.36 -10.49
N TRP A 53 13.20 -9.57 -11.75
CA TRP A 53 12.11 -8.87 -12.43
C TRP A 53 11.16 -9.82 -13.15
N GLY A 54 9.91 -9.40 -13.31
CA GLY A 54 8.85 -10.07 -14.06
C GLY A 54 8.70 -11.56 -13.70
N PRO A 55 8.90 -12.49 -14.65
CA PRO A 55 8.69 -13.93 -14.42
C PRO A 55 9.68 -14.55 -13.44
N ASN A 56 10.82 -13.90 -13.19
CA ASN A 56 11.89 -14.42 -12.32
C ASN A 56 11.62 -14.18 -10.82
N VAL A 57 10.64 -13.33 -10.50
CA VAL A 57 10.22 -13.10 -9.11
C VAL A 57 9.51 -14.36 -8.59
N ARG A 58 9.85 -14.83 -7.39
CA ARG A 58 9.21 -16.02 -6.78
C ARG A 58 7.74 -15.77 -6.38
N LYS A 59 6.88 -16.79 -6.41
CA LYS A 59 5.48 -16.66 -5.94
C LYS A 59 5.47 -16.46 -4.43
N TRP A 60 4.60 -15.58 -3.93
CA TRP A 60 4.55 -15.25 -2.50
C TRP A 60 4.38 -16.49 -1.61
N MET A 61 3.51 -17.43 -2.02
CA MET A 61 3.25 -18.68 -1.29
C MET A 61 4.36 -19.74 -1.43
N ASN A 62 5.36 -19.54 -2.30
CA ASN A 62 6.47 -20.47 -2.47
C ASN A 62 7.69 -19.95 -1.69
N ALA A 63 7.93 -20.51 -0.50
CA ALA A 63 9.07 -20.19 0.35
C ALA A 63 10.34 -21.01 0.04
N THR A 64 10.36 -21.73 -1.08
CA THR A 64 11.46 -22.62 -1.48
C THR A 64 12.69 -21.86 -2.01
N SER A 65 12.56 -20.59 -2.37
CA SER A 65 13.66 -19.74 -2.86
C SER A 65 13.67 -18.38 -2.16
N TYR A 66 14.83 -17.71 -2.22
CA TYR A 66 15.00 -16.38 -1.65
C TYR A 66 14.11 -15.36 -2.37
N ALA A 67 13.48 -14.44 -1.62
CA ALA A 67 12.81 -13.29 -2.23
C ALA A 67 13.86 -12.24 -2.57
N ASP A 68 14.23 -12.16 -3.84
CA ASP A 68 14.99 -11.05 -4.37
C ASP A 68 14.03 -10.00 -4.96
N LEU A 69 13.71 -9.00 -4.15
CA LEU A 69 12.78 -7.91 -4.48
C LEU A 69 13.49 -6.59 -4.21
N GLY A 70 13.77 -5.82 -5.26
CA GLY A 70 14.28 -4.47 -5.07
C GLY A 70 13.16 -3.49 -4.74
N GLN A 71 13.56 -2.41 -4.06
CA GLN A 71 12.67 -1.33 -3.63
C GLN A 71 13.31 -0.02 -4.05
N CYS A 72 12.50 0.93 -4.51
CA CYS A 72 12.95 2.27 -4.85
C CYS A 72 12.33 3.28 -3.89
N PHE A 73 13.16 4.16 -3.32
CA PHE A 73 12.75 5.24 -2.44
C PHE A 73 13.18 6.57 -3.04
N VAL A 74 12.22 7.49 -3.18
CA VAL A 74 12.46 8.82 -3.75
C VAL A 74 12.03 9.86 -2.71
N ALA A 75 12.93 10.76 -2.35
CA ALA A 75 12.65 11.92 -1.53
C ALA A 75 12.92 13.16 -2.37
N VAL A 76 11.93 14.06 -2.45
CA VAL A 76 12.03 15.32 -3.19
C VAL A 76 11.88 16.45 -2.19
N ASP A 77 12.83 17.37 -2.20
CA ASP A 77 12.77 18.59 -1.39
C ASP A 77 11.85 19.62 -2.08
N PRO A 78 10.68 19.96 -1.51
CA PRO A 78 9.77 20.92 -2.11
C PRO A 78 10.32 22.37 -2.11
N GLU A 79 11.27 22.70 -1.22
CA GLU A 79 11.83 24.05 -1.12
C GLU A 79 12.83 24.37 -2.24
N ALA A 80 13.41 23.32 -2.85
CA ALA A 80 14.31 23.45 -3.99
C ALA A 80 13.60 23.85 -5.31
N PHE A 81 12.26 23.91 -5.33
CA PHE A 81 11.46 24.24 -6.50
C PHE A 81 10.72 25.57 -6.32
N ALA A 82 9.45 25.62 -6.68
CA ALA A 82 8.66 26.84 -6.59
C ALA A 82 8.24 27.13 -5.13
N PRO A 83 8.26 28.40 -4.70
CA PRO A 83 7.87 28.81 -3.34
C PRO A 83 6.39 28.50 -3.05
N GLY A 84 6.02 28.46 -1.77
CA GLY A 84 4.62 28.24 -1.35
C GLY A 84 4.08 26.86 -1.72
N PHE A 85 4.91 25.80 -1.67
CA PHE A 85 4.47 24.43 -1.97
C PHE A 85 3.29 23.96 -1.11
N PHE A 86 3.36 24.17 0.21
CA PHE A 86 2.34 23.71 1.15
C PHE A 86 0.98 24.38 0.92
N GLU A 87 0.95 25.69 0.67
CA GLU A 87 -0.28 26.44 0.41
C GLU A 87 -0.95 25.97 -0.89
N ARG A 88 -0.17 25.82 -1.96
CA ARG A 88 -0.67 25.33 -3.26
C ARG A 88 -1.16 23.89 -3.18
N MET A 89 -0.48 23.03 -2.42
CA MET A 89 -0.91 21.66 -2.18
C MET A 89 -2.23 21.62 -1.39
N GLN A 90 -2.36 22.48 -0.38
CA GLN A 90 -3.59 22.61 0.41
C GLN A 90 -4.75 23.11 -0.46
N GLU A 91 -4.50 24.09 -1.33
CA GLU A 91 -5.48 24.58 -2.30
C GLU A 91 -5.96 23.44 -3.22
N LEU A 92 -5.04 22.69 -3.83
CA LEU A 92 -5.39 21.54 -4.68
C LEU A 92 -6.27 20.52 -3.94
N ILE A 93 -5.89 20.14 -2.72
CA ILE A 93 -6.66 19.18 -1.92
C ILE A 93 -8.07 19.73 -1.62
N ASN A 94 -8.17 21.01 -1.25
CA ASN A 94 -9.45 21.65 -0.96
C ASN A 94 -10.34 21.71 -2.22
N THR A 95 -9.76 22.06 -3.37
CA THR A 95 -10.45 22.07 -4.66
C THR A 95 -11.02 20.68 -4.96
N LEU A 96 -10.21 19.62 -4.84
CA LEU A 96 -10.66 18.24 -5.08
C LEU A 96 -11.82 17.84 -4.15
N ARG A 97 -11.72 18.14 -2.86
CA ARG A 97 -12.77 17.85 -1.88
C ARG A 97 -14.05 18.67 -2.08
N SER A 98 -13.93 19.85 -2.69
CA SER A 98 -15.07 20.74 -2.99
C SER A 98 -15.87 20.32 -4.24
N LEU A 99 -15.36 19.37 -5.03
CA LEU A 99 -16.05 18.90 -6.23
C LEU A 99 -17.40 18.26 -5.89
N PRO A 100 -18.43 18.45 -6.74
CA PRO A 100 -19.72 17.83 -6.52
C PRO A 100 -19.56 16.30 -6.53
N PRO A 101 -20.04 15.60 -5.51
CA PRO A 101 -19.94 14.16 -5.46
C PRO A 101 -20.91 13.51 -6.46
N TYR A 102 -20.53 12.34 -6.96
CA TYR A 102 -21.36 11.55 -7.88
C TYR A 102 -22.67 11.09 -7.22
N ASP A 103 -22.59 10.66 -5.95
CA ASP A 103 -23.75 10.37 -5.10
C ASP A 103 -23.79 11.42 -4.00
N GLY A 104 -24.90 12.14 -3.85
CA GLY A 104 -25.07 13.19 -2.84
C GLY A 104 -24.92 12.73 -1.39
N LYS A 105 -24.84 11.41 -1.15
CA LYS A 105 -24.56 10.82 0.16
C LYS A 105 -23.06 10.63 0.46
N LEU A 106 -22.20 10.76 -0.55
CA LEU A 106 -20.76 10.50 -0.43
C LEU A 106 -19.97 11.80 -0.61
N ASN A 107 -18.84 11.91 0.07
CA ASN A 107 -17.89 13.01 -0.13
C ASN A 107 -16.77 12.56 -1.06
N VAL A 108 -16.25 13.49 -1.88
CA VAL A 108 -15.03 13.22 -2.67
C VAL A 108 -13.85 13.03 -1.72
N LEU A 109 -13.20 11.89 -1.83
CA LEU A 109 -12.05 11.52 -0.99
C LEU A 109 -10.75 11.79 -1.73
N VAL A 110 -9.73 12.18 -0.99
CA VAL A 110 -8.34 12.23 -1.48
C VAL A 110 -7.52 11.10 -0.86
N ALA A 111 -6.39 10.79 -1.47
CA ALA A 111 -5.45 9.80 -0.94
C ALA A 111 -5.05 10.17 0.51
N GLY A 112 -5.15 9.21 1.42
CA GLY A 112 -4.92 9.41 2.85
C GLY A 112 -6.19 9.54 3.71
N ASP A 113 -7.31 10.02 3.15
CA ASP A 113 -8.56 10.16 3.91
C ASP A 113 -9.10 8.81 4.45
N PRO A 114 -9.11 7.70 3.67
CA PRO A 114 -9.53 6.39 4.18
C PRO A 114 -8.63 5.87 5.31
N GLU A 115 -7.32 6.06 5.17
CA GLU A 115 -6.32 5.64 6.17
C GLU A 115 -6.50 6.42 7.47
N ASP A 116 -6.69 7.74 7.39
CA ASP A 116 -6.94 8.59 8.56
C ASP A 116 -8.23 8.20 9.29
N LYS A 117 -9.30 7.87 8.54
CA LYS A 117 -10.54 7.33 9.13
C LYS A 117 -10.28 6.03 9.87
N HIS A 118 -9.49 5.13 9.29
CA HIS A 118 -9.15 3.86 9.94
C HIS A 118 -8.30 4.06 11.20
N VAL A 119 -7.34 5.00 11.19
CA VAL A 119 -6.55 5.34 12.38
C VAL A 119 -7.42 5.89 13.50
N LYS A 120 -8.40 6.75 13.19
CA LYS A 120 -9.38 7.25 14.17
C LYS A 120 -10.21 6.12 14.77
N LEU A 121 -10.73 5.22 13.92
CA LEU A 121 -11.47 4.03 14.35
C LEU A 121 -10.65 3.18 15.32
N VAL A 122 -9.39 2.87 14.99
CA VAL A 122 -8.51 2.05 15.85
C VAL A 122 -8.27 2.73 17.20
N LYS A 123 -8.10 4.05 17.21
CA LYS A 123 -7.94 4.84 18.46
C LYS A 123 -9.21 4.79 19.31
N GLU A 124 -10.38 4.93 18.71
CA GLU A 124 -11.68 4.87 19.40
C GLU A 124 -11.97 3.48 19.98
N LEU A 125 -11.63 2.42 19.24
CA LEU A 125 -11.80 1.04 19.68
C LEU A 125 -10.80 0.65 20.79
N GLY A 126 -9.68 1.36 20.89
CA GLY A 126 -8.57 1.01 21.78
C GLY A 126 -7.81 -0.25 21.33
N GLY A 127 -7.93 -0.61 20.04
CA GLY A 127 -7.37 -1.83 19.46
C GLY A 127 -7.67 -1.96 17.96
N ILE A 128 -6.96 -2.88 17.29
CA ILE A 128 -7.13 -3.14 15.85
C ILE A 128 -8.16 -4.25 15.67
N PRO A 129 -9.24 -4.04 14.88
CA PRO A 129 -10.22 -5.08 14.61
C PRO A 129 -9.63 -6.12 13.64
N TYR A 130 -9.62 -7.38 14.07
CA TYR A 130 -9.23 -8.52 13.24
C TYR A 130 -10.38 -9.50 13.11
N HIS A 131 -10.42 -10.20 11.98
CA HIS A 131 -11.35 -11.31 11.79
C HIS A 131 -11.03 -12.47 12.76
N PRO A 132 -12.02 -13.18 13.33
CA PRO A 132 -11.78 -14.24 14.33
C PRO A 132 -10.79 -15.32 13.88
N ASN A 133 -10.77 -15.66 12.60
CA ASN A 133 -9.82 -16.64 12.05
C ASN A 133 -8.36 -16.17 12.13
N GLN A 134 -8.09 -14.86 12.06
CA GLN A 134 -6.73 -14.34 12.22
C GLN A 134 -6.24 -14.50 13.66
N ILE A 135 -7.12 -14.26 14.64
CA ILE A 135 -6.81 -14.46 16.06
C ILE A 135 -6.50 -15.93 16.33
N LYS A 136 -7.32 -16.86 15.82
CA LYS A 136 -7.07 -18.31 15.92
C LYS A 136 -5.71 -18.71 15.33
N ASN A 137 -5.36 -18.19 14.16
CA ASN A 137 -4.06 -18.47 13.55
C ASN A 137 -2.90 -17.91 14.39
N CYS A 138 -3.05 -16.71 14.95
CA CYS A 138 -2.08 -16.14 15.88
C CYS A 138 -1.91 -17.00 17.14
N ASP A 139 -2.99 -17.54 17.70
CA ASP A 139 -2.94 -18.40 18.89
C ASP A 139 -2.18 -19.72 18.60
N VAL A 140 -2.46 -20.36 17.47
CA VAL A 140 -1.73 -21.58 17.04
C VAL A 140 -0.23 -21.29 16.87
N LEU A 141 0.12 -20.14 16.27
CA LEU A 141 1.52 -19.72 16.14
C LEU A 141 2.16 -19.42 17.50
N SER A 142 1.40 -18.80 18.41
CA SER A 142 1.85 -18.46 19.75
C SER A 142 2.23 -19.69 20.56
N GLU A 143 1.41 -20.73 20.48
CA GLU A 143 1.66 -22.04 21.12
C GLU A 143 2.88 -22.72 20.52
N LYS A 144 2.99 -22.74 19.19
CA LYS A 144 4.12 -23.36 18.49
C LYS A 144 5.45 -22.69 18.81
N LEU A 145 5.46 -21.37 18.95
CA LEU A 145 6.67 -20.58 19.21
C LEU A 145 6.91 -20.31 20.70
N ASN A 146 6.03 -20.82 21.58
CA ASN A 146 6.05 -20.60 23.03
C ASN A 146 6.15 -19.11 23.42
N VAL A 147 5.37 -18.27 22.74
CA VAL A 147 5.25 -16.83 23.04
C VAL A 147 3.89 -16.52 23.66
N LYS A 148 3.77 -15.35 24.27
CA LYS A 148 2.52 -14.91 24.91
C LYS A 148 1.44 -14.63 23.85
N LYS A 149 0.23 -15.15 24.08
CA LYS A 149 -0.93 -14.95 23.22
C LYS A 149 -1.35 -13.49 23.13
N VAL A 150 -2.01 -13.14 22.03
CA VAL A 150 -2.53 -11.79 21.77
C VAL A 150 -3.69 -11.51 22.73
N LYS A 151 -3.70 -10.32 23.35
CA LYS A 151 -4.80 -9.91 24.23
C LYS A 151 -5.98 -9.39 23.39
N VAL A 152 -7.11 -10.08 23.46
CA VAL A 152 -8.37 -9.61 22.87
C VAL A 152 -9.01 -8.60 23.83
N ALA A 153 -9.24 -7.38 23.36
CA ALA A 153 -9.81 -6.30 24.18
C ALA A 153 -11.35 -6.32 24.21
N LYS A 154 -11.98 -6.61 23.07
CA LYS A 154 -13.44 -6.68 22.88
C LYS A 154 -13.75 -7.71 21.79
N GLU A 155 -14.81 -8.48 21.98
CA GLU A 155 -15.42 -9.36 20.97
C GLU A 155 -16.75 -8.75 20.55
N TYR A 156 -17.06 -8.82 19.26
CA TYR A 156 -18.28 -8.26 18.64
C TYR A 156 -18.96 -9.35 17.82
#